data_AF-A0A6L5G4Y5-F1
#
_entry.id   AF-A0A6L5G4Y5-F1
#
_cell.length_a   1.000
_cell.length_b   1.000
_cell.length_c   1.000
_cell.angle_alpha   90.00
_cell.angle_beta   90.00
_cell.angle_gamma   90.00
#
_symmetry.space_group_name_H-M   'P 1'
#
loop_
_entity.id
_entity.type
_entity.pdbx_description
1 polymer ?
#
loop_
_entity_poly.entity_id
_entity_poly.type
_entity_poly.pdbx_seq_one_letter_code
_entity_poly.pdbx_strand_id
1 'polypeptide(L)'
;MRPERADAARNRAKVLEAAAAIFAAKDPRAVTMDDIAKAAGVGRGTLYRRYPDVASIAVALLDEHEQRLQHDLLQGPPPLGPGAPPAERLAAFYAAMVDLLEAHGDLALATEVGGRRFEIGAYGFWRAHVMSLLREAEIATPEALADALLAPLAPDVFAHQRAQGLSPSAIKSALARLAAVLSRP
;
A
#
# COMPACT_ATOMS: atom_id res chain seq x y z
N MET A 1 -33.15 7.19 8.10
CA MET A 1 -32.31 6.01 8.43
C MET A 1 -30.86 6.13 7.89
N ARG A 2 -30.15 7.25 8.14
CA ARG A 2 -28.76 7.51 7.69
C ARG A 2 -27.74 8.10 8.71
N PRO A 3 -28.01 8.29 10.02
CA PRO A 3 -26.98 8.77 10.96
C PRO A 3 -25.97 7.70 11.37
N GLU A 4 -26.41 6.48 11.71
CA GLU A 4 -25.54 5.42 12.26
C GLU A 4 -24.42 4.96 11.30
N ARG A 5 -24.68 4.95 9.99
CA ARG A 5 -23.65 4.60 8.99
C ARG A 5 -22.57 5.68 8.88
N ALA A 6 -22.94 6.96 9.01
CA ALA A 6 -21.99 8.05 9.02
C ALA A 6 -21.13 8.04 10.28
N ASP A 7 -21.72 7.74 11.44
CA ASP A 7 -20.99 7.57 12.70
C ASP A 7 -20.04 6.38 12.66
N ALA A 8 -20.46 5.24 12.11
CA ALA A 8 -19.61 4.08 11.94
C ALA A 8 -18.41 4.36 11.01
N ALA A 9 -18.62 5.10 9.92
CA ALA A 9 -17.55 5.51 9.01
C ALA A 9 -16.56 6.48 9.69
N ARG A 10 -17.05 7.48 10.42
CA ARG A 10 -16.21 8.41 11.20
C ARG A 10 -15.38 7.69 12.26
N ASN A 11 -15.99 6.76 12.98
CA ASN A 11 -15.28 5.97 14.00
C ASN A 11 -14.21 5.07 13.37
N ARG A 12 -14.49 4.48 12.19
CA ARG A 12 -13.48 3.74 11.44
C ARG A 12 -12.29 4.64 11.07
N ALA A 13 -12.54 5.81 10.50
CA ALA A 13 -11.48 6.73 10.11
C ALA A 13 -10.58 7.12 11.29
N LYS A 14 -11.17 7.49 12.44
CA LYS A 14 -10.42 7.81 13.66
C LYS A 14 -9.55 6.65 14.16
N VAL A 15 -10.08 5.43 14.10
CA VAL A 15 -9.33 4.23 14.52
C VAL A 15 -8.14 3.98 13.60
N LEU A 16 -8.34 4.05 12.28
CA LEU A 16 -7.27 3.81 11.31
C LEU A 16 -6.19 4.91 11.36
N GLU A 17 -6.59 6.18 11.53
CA GLU A 17 -5.67 7.30 11.71
C GLU A 17 -4.82 7.14 12.98
N ALA A 18 -5.46 6.82 14.11
CA ALA A 18 -4.77 6.58 15.36
C ALA A 18 -3.82 5.36 15.28
N ALA A 19 -4.27 4.28 14.64
CA ALA A 19 -3.45 3.09 14.44
C ALA A 19 -2.22 3.40 13.58
N ALA A 20 -2.37 4.14 12.47
CA ALA A 20 -1.27 4.56 11.61
C ALA A 20 -0.21 5.36 12.38
N ALA A 21 -0.65 6.34 13.18
CA ALA A 21 0.25 7.15 14.00
C ALA A 21 1.00 6.32 15.05
N ILE A 22 0.33 5.34 15.68
CA ILE A 22 0.94 4.48 16.68
C ILE A 22 1.95 3.51 16.04
N PHE A 23 1.59 2.86 14.93
CA PHE A 23 2.49 1.94 14.22
C PHE A 23 3.73 2.63 13.66
N ALA A 24 3.63 3.90 13.27
CA ALA A 24 4.80 4.68 12.83
C ALA A 24 5.75 5.06 13.99
N ALA A 25 5.26 5.08 15.23
CA ALA A 25 6.02 5.56 16.39
C ALA A 25 6.55 4.45 17.30
N LYS A 26 6.02 3.23 17.21
CA LYS A 26 6.32 2.11 18.12
C LYS A 26 6.44 0.81 17.33
N ASP A 27 7.22 -0.14 17.87
CA ASP A 27 7.20 -1.52 17.39
C ASP A 27 5.74 -2.05 17.39
N PRO A 28 5.21 -2.50 16.23
CA PRO A 28 3.85 -3.04 16.13
C PRO A 28 3.51 -4.13 17.15
N ARG A 29 4.52 -4.90 17.62
CA ARG A 29 4.36 -5.97 18.61
C ARG A 29 4.09 -5.44 20.02
N ALA A 30 4.42 -4.19 20.29
CA ALA A 30 4.18 -3.52 21.57
C ALA A 30 2.83 -2.77 21.62
N VAL A 31 2.10 -2.71 20.50
CA VAL A 31 0.84 -1.98 20.39
C VAL A 31 -0.32 -2.81 20.93
N THR A 32 -1.16 -2.18 21.77
CA THR A 32 -2.36 -2.83 22.32
C THR A 32 -3.65 -2.23 21.76
N MET A 33 -4.76 -2.97 21.88
CA MET A 33 -6.10 -2.47 21.56
C MET A 33 -6.49 -1.25 22.39
N ASP A 34 -6.04 -1.19 23.66
CA ASP A 34 -6.34 -0.08 24.57
C ASP A 34 -5.57 1.19 24.16
N ASP A 35 -4.34 1.07 23.65
CA ASP A 35 -3.58 2.19 23.08
C ASP A 35 -4.35 2.83 21.92
N ILE A 36 -4.83 2.01 20.99
CA ILE A 36 -5.56 2.46 19.80
C ILE A 36 -6.91 3.04 20.18
N ALA A 37 -7.67 2.39 21.07
CA ALA A 37 -8.96 2.89 21.53
C ALA A 37 -8.83 4.27 22.19
N LYS A 38 -7.82 4.43 23.05
CA LYS A 38 -7.52 5.69 23.75
C LYS A 38 -7.11 6.79 22.75
N ALA A 39 -6.20 6.49 21.82
CA ALA A 39 -5.74 7.45 20.83
C ALA A 39 -6.85 7.87 19.85
N ALA A 40 -7.71 6.94 19.43
CA ALA A 40 -8.83 7.22 18.54
C ALA A 40 -10.03 7.90 19.24
N GLY A 41 -10.04 7.95 20.58
CA GLY A 41 -11.16 8.45 21.37
C GLY A 41 -12.44 7.64 21.19
N VAL A 42 -12.31 6.31 21.01
CA VAL A 42 -13.46 5.39 20.83
C VAL A 42 -13.57 4.43 22.02
N GLY A 43 -14.80 4.03 22.37
CA GLY A 43 -15.01 3.05 23.42
C GLY A 43 -14.49 1.66 23.03
N ARG A 44 -13.83 0.96 23.96
CA ARG A 44 -13.26 -0.38 23.74
C ARG A 44 -14.25 -1.36 23.10
N GLY A 45 -15.46 -1.46 23.63
CA GLY A 45 -16.49 -2.34 23.07
C GLY A 45 -16.89 -2.01 21.62
N THR A 46 -16.77 -0.74 21.21
CA THR A 46 -17.00 -0.32 19.82
C THR A 46 -15.86 -0.73 18.91
N LEU A 47 -14.61 -0.62 19.40
CA LEU A 47 -13.42 -1.07 18.68
C LEU A 47 -13.44 -2.60 18.53
N TYR A 48 -13.56 -3.34 19.63
CA TYR A 48 -13.54 -4.82 19.65
C TYR A 48 -14.66 -5.45 18.80
N ARG A 49 -15.83 -4.82 18.71
CA ARG A 49 -16.91 -5.32 17.84
C ARG A 49 -16.52 -5.35 16.37
N ARG A 50 -15.64 -4.44 15.92
CA ARG A 50 -15.22 -4.33 14.53
C ARG A 50 -13.86 -4.97 14.27
N TYR A 51 -12.98 -4.92 15.27
CA TYR A 51 -11.60 -5.35 15.19
C TYR A 51 -11.30 -6.26 16.38
N PRO A 52 -11.27 -7.59 16.22
CA PRO A 52 -11.01 -8.50 17.33
C PRO A 52 -9.62 -8.31 17.94
N ASP A 53 -8.64 -7.90 17.15
CA ASP A 53 -7.24 -7.74 17.54
C ASP A 53 -6.53 -6.62 16.74
N VAL A 54 -5.31 -6.29 17.16
CA VAL A 54 -4.46 -5.26 16.52
C VAL A 54 -4.11 -5.65 15.08
N ALA A 55 -3.94 -6.95 14.79
CA ALA A 55 -3.66 -7.44 13.45
C ALA A 55 -4.81 -7.14 12.47
N SER A 56 -6.06 -7.27 12.91
CA SER A 56 -7.24 -6.92 12.12
C SER A 56 -7.36 -5.42 11.82
N ILE A 57 -6.82 -4.57 12.70
CA ILE A 57 -6.70 -3.12 12.46
C ILE A 57 -5.60 -2.86 11.44
N ALA A 58 -4.46 -3.53 11.56
CA ALA A 58 -3.37 -3.43 10.60
C ALA A 58 -3.79 -3.84 9.18
N VAL A 59 -4.50 -4.96 9.03
CA VAL A 59 -5.07 -5.39 7.74
C VAL A 59 -6.03 -4.33 7.20
N ALA A 60 -6.96 -3.84 8.02
CA ALA A 60 -7.91 -2.82 7.57
C ALA A 60 -7.25 -1.47 7.21
N LEU A 61 -6.09 -1.16 7.81
CA LEU A 61 -5.28 0.01 7.50
C LEU A 61 -4.56 -0.15 6.16
N LEU A 62 -3.97 -1.33 5.92
CA LEU A 62 -3.38 -1.71 4.64
C LEU A 62 -4.43 -1.62 3.53
N ASP A 63 -5.58 -2.27 3.73
CA ASP A 63 -6.71 -2.24 2.78
C ASP A 63 -7.11 -0.80 2.43
N GLU A 64 -7.19 0.10 3.43
CA GLU A 64 -7.58 1.49 3.18
C GLU A 64 -6.54 2.24 2.35
N HIS A 65 -5.25 2.04 2.59
CA HIS A 65 -4.20 2.63 1.79
C HIS A 65 -4.16 2.05 0.37
N GLU A 66 -4.35 0.74 0.22
CA GLU A 66 -4.43 0.10 -1.09
C GLU A 66 -5.63 0.62 -1.88
N GLN A 67 -6.81 0.73 -1.26
CA GLN A 67 -8.00 1.29 -1.91
C GLN A 67 -7.79 2.75 -2.36
N ARG A 68 -7.09 3.56 -1.55
CA ARG A 68 -6.70 4.92 -1.96
C ARG A 68 -5.78 4.90 -3.17
N LEU A 69 -4.74 4.06 -3.16
CA LEU A 69 -3.83 3.93 -4.30
C LEU A 69 -4.55 3.43 -5.57
N GLN A 70 -5.45 2.45 -5.44
CA GLN A 70 -6.29 1.99 -6.55
C GLN A 70 -7.13 3.13 -7.13
N HIS A 71 -7.75 3.94 -6.27
CA HIS A 71 -8.49 5.12 -6.70
C HIS A 71 -7.60 6.11 -7.45
N ASP A 72 -6.43 6.44 -6.91
CA ASP A 72 -5.52 7.41 -7.50
C ASP A 72 -4.98 6.94 -8.87
N LEU A 73 -4.73 5.64 -9.04
CA LEU A 73 -4.30 5.07 -10.32
C LEU A 73 -5.38 5.13 -11.41
N LEU A 74 -6.65 4.98 -11.01
CA LEU A 74 -7.78 4.96 -11.95
C LEU A 74 -8.32 6.36 -12.25
N GLN A 75 -8.35 7.24 -11.25
CA GLN A 75 -9.11 8.49 -11.27
C GLN A 75 -8.32 9.69 -10.72
N GLY A 76 -7.13 9.47 -10.15
CA GLY A 76 -6.29 10.53 -9.63
C GLY A 76 -5.67 11.40 -10.73
N PRO A 77 -4.95 12.47 -10.35
CA PRO A 77 -4.23 13.30 -11.28
C PRO A 77 -2.98 12.59 -11.84
N PRO A 78 -2.50 12.95 -13.04
CA PRO A 78 -1.18 12.54 -13.51
C PRO A 78 -0.07 13.06 -12.58
N PRO A 79 1.08 12.35 -12.47
CA PRO A 79 1.45 11.19 -13.27
C PRO A 79 0.92 9.85 -12.74
N LEU A 80 0.38 9.76 -11.53
CA LEU A 80 -0.09 8.48 -10.99
C LEU A 80 -1.37 8.00 -11.68
N GLY A 81 -2.33 8.90 -11.84
CA GLY A 81 -3.56 8.65 -12.58
C GLY A 81 -3.39 8.75 -14.11
N PRO A 82 -4.51 8.73 -14.86
CA PRO A 82 -4.48 8.83 -16.32
C PRO A 82 -3.93 10.18 -16.83
N GLY A 83 -3.40 10.19 -18.06
CA GLY A 83 -3.00 11.41 -18.77
C GLY A 83 -1.50 11.71 -18.80
N ALA A 84 -0.66 10.86 -18.21
CA ALA A 84 0.80 10.89 -18.36
C ALA A 84 1.32 9.70 -19.19
N PRO A 85 2.52 9.79 -19.78
CA PRO A 85 3.15 8.66 -20.49
C PRO A 85 3.33 7.42 -19.61
N PRO A 86 3.31 6.19 -20.18
CA PRO A 86 3.40 4.95 -19.40
C PRO A 86 4.60 4.85 -18.45
N ALA A 87 5.78 5.33 -18.87
CA ALA A 87 6.98 5.35 -18.04
C ALA A 87 6.83 6.26 -16.81
N GLU A 88 6.22 7.44 -16.97
CA GLU A 88 5.96 8.36 -15.86
C GLU A 88 4.92 7.78 -14.89
N ARG A 89 3.88 7.12 -15.43
CA ARG A 89 2.87 6.44 -14.62
C ARG A 89 3.44 5.29 -13.80
N LEU A 90 4.30 4.47 -14.40
CA LEU A 90 4.98 3.38 -13.69
C LEU A 90 5.94 3.91 -12.62
N ALA A 91 6.68 5.00 -12.90
CA ALA A 91 7.55 5.65 -11.91
C ALA A 91 6.74 6.23 -10.73
N ALA A 92 5.60 6.84 -11.00
CA ALA A 92 4.70 7.36 -9.97
C ALA A 92 4.09 6.23 -9.13
N PHE A 93 3.68 5.13 -9.77
CA PHE A 93 3.22 3.92 -9.08
C PHE A 93 4.30 3.35 -8.15
N TYR A 94 5.55 3.25 -8.62
CA TYR A 94 6.67 2.83 -7.78
C TYR A 94 6.90 3.75 -6.58
N ALA A 95 6.82 5.07 -6.78
CA ALA A 95 6.96 6.03 -5.70
C ALA A 95 5.89 5.82 -4.62
N ALA A 96 4.62 5.67 -5.03
CA ALA A 96 3.50 5.43 -4.13
C ALA A 96 3.60 4.08 -3.39
N MET A 97 4.05 3.03 -4.08
CA MET A 97 4.26 1.72 -3.46
C MET A 97 5.42 1.74 -2.45
N VAL A 98 6.50 2.46 -2.73
CA VAL A 98 7.58 2.66 -1.75
C VAL A 98 7.10 3.44 -0.53
N ASP A 99 6.22 4.44 -0.71
CA ASP A 99 5.61 5.15 0.42
C ASP A 99 4.72 4.23 1.27
N LEU A 100 3.96 3.34 0.62
CA LEU A 100 3.17 2.32 1.31
C LEU A 100 4.06 1.36 2.12
N LEU A 101 5.17 0.91 1.53
CA LEU A 101 6.12 0.01 2.16
C LEU A 101 6.90 0.67 3.31
N GLU A 102 7.27 1.93 3.19
CA GLU A 102 7.91 2.65 4.31
C GLU A 102 6.92 2.86 5.47
N ALA A 103 5.65 3.13 5.16
CA ALA A 103 4.63 3.35 6.19
C ALA A 103 4.19 2.06 6.89
N HIS A 104 4.12 0.93 6.16
CA HIS A 104 3.46 -0.29 6.65
C HIS A 104 4.22 -1.59 6.36
N GLY A 105 5.49 -1.53 5.93
CA GLY A 105 6.26 -2.71 5.50
C GLY A 105 6.40 -3.79 6.57
N ASP A 106 6.59 -3.40 7.83
CA ASP A 106 6.65 -4.35 8.96
C ASP A 106 5.30 -5.04 9.22
N LEU A 107 4.19 -4.32 9.01
CA LEU A 107 2.84 -4.88 9.10
C LEU A 107 2.61 -5.87 7.95
N ALA A 108 2.99 -5.49 6.73
CA ALA A 108 2.91 -6.36 5.56
C ALA A 108 3.68 -7.66 5.81
N LEU A 109 4.96 -7.57 6.19
CA LEU A 109 5.81 -8.72 6.53
C LEU A 109 5.23 -9.59 7.66
N ALA A 110 4.68 -8.98 8.70
CA ALA A 110 4.06 -9.73 9.81
C ALA A 110 2.82 -10.51 9.36
N THR A 111 2.06 -9.99 8.39
CA THR A 111 0.89 -10.67 7.82
C THR A 111 1.24 -11.75 6.79
N GLU A 112 2.46 -11.73 6.21
CA GLU A 112 2.94 -12.73 5.24
C GLU A 112 3.19 -14.12 5.84
N VAL A 113 3.40 -14.25 7.16
CA VAL A 113 3.76 -15.51 7.85
C VAL A 113 2.67 -16.61 7.76
N GLY A 114 1.52 -16.33 7.13
CA GLY A 114 0.48 -17.32 6.79
C GLY A 114 0.29 -17.59 5.29
N GLY A 115 1.22 -17.18 4.42
CA GLY A 115 1.08 -17.37 2.96
C GLY A 115 0.08 -16.41 2.30
N ARG A 116 -0.48 -15.45 3.04
CA ARG A 116 -1.33 -14.36 2.49
C ARG A 116 -0.48 -13.22 1.95
N ARG A 117 0.59 -13.55 1.21
CA ARG A 117 1.49 -12.58 0.59
C ARG A 117 0.74 -11.58 -0.29
N PHE A 118 -0.46 -11.96 -0.72
CA PHE A 118 -1.46 -11.13 -1.37
C PHE A 118 -2.83 -11.76 -1.05
N GLU A 119 -3.77 -11.07 -0.41
CA GLU A 119 -5.17 -11.53 -0.34
C GLU A 119 -5.85 -11.42 -1.72
N ILE A 120 -5.31 -12.08 -2.74
CA ILE A 120 -5.89 -12.46 -4.05
C ILE A 120 -6.48 -11.32 -4.94
N GLY A 121 -6.72 -10.11 -4.42
CA GLY A 121 -7.32 -8.98 -5.12
C GLY A 121 -6.33 -7.86 -5.46
N ALA A 122 -5.53 -7.40 -4.49
CA ALA A 122 -4.62 -6.26 -4.69
C ALA A 122 -3.51 -6.56 -5.70
N TYR A 123 -2.84 -7.72 -5.59
CA TYR A 123 -1.81 -8.12 -6.56
C TYR A 123 -2.36 -8.26 -7.98
N GLY A 124 -3.55 -8.86 -8.12
CA GLY A 124 -4.23 -8.95 -9.42
C GLY A 124 -4.48 -7.57 -10.03
N PHE A 125 -4.89 -6.60 -9.20
CA PHE A 125 -5.07 -5.22 -9.61
C PHE A 125 -3.73 -4.54 -10.00
N TRP A 126 -2.68 -4.65 -9.18
CA TRP A 126 -1.36 -4.07 -9.48
C TRP A 126 -0.78 -4.63 -10.78
N ARG A 127 -0.91 -5.94 -10.96
CA ARG A 127 -0.51 -6.63 -12.20
C ARG A 127 -1.34 -6.15 -13.39
N ALA A 128 -2.65 -5.98 -13.24
CA ALA A 128 -3.49 -5.44 -14.31
C ALA A 128 -3.08 -4.00 -14.68
N HIS A 129 -2.76 -3.16 -13.69
CA HIS A 129 -2.26 -1.81 -13.91
C HIS A 129 -0.94 -1.82 -14.70
N VAL A 130 0.08 -2.57 -14.26
CA VAL A 130 1.37 -2.68 -14.97
C VAL A 130 1.18 -3.24 -16.38
N MET A 131 0.34 -4.28 -16.53
CA MET A 131 -0.01 -4.84 -17.85
C MET A 131 -0.65 -3.79 -18.77
N SER A 132 -1.50 -2.90 -18.25
CA SER A 132 -2.10 -1.82 -19.05
C SER A 132 -1.05 -0.84 -19.56
N LEU A 133 -0.09 -0.45 -18.71
CA LEU A 133 1.01 0.45 -19.08
C LEU A 133 1.94 -0.18 -20.11
N LEU A 134 2.27 -1.46 -19.95
CA LEU A 134 3.10 -2.21 -20.90
C LEU A 134 2.45 -2.31 -22.28
N ARG A 135 1.12 -2.50 -22.34
CA ARG A 135 0.36 -2.52 -23.59
C ARG A 135 0.29 -1.14 -24.23
N GLU A 136 0.08 -0.09 -23.43
CA GLU A 136 0.09 1.31 -23.89
C GLU A 136 1.46 1.71 -24.47
N ALA A 137 2.54 1.20 -23.89
CA ALA A 137 3.91 1.36 -24.37
C ALA A 137 4.29 0.41 -25.53
N GLU A 138 3.36 -0.43 -26.02
CA GLU A 138 3.57 -1.38 -27.12
C GLU A 138 4.74 -2.37 -26.90
N ILE A 139 4.98 -2.76 -25.64
CA ILE A 139 6.05 -3.70 -25.29
C ILE A 139 5.71 -5.11 -25.79
N ALA A 140 6.67 -5.77 -26.43
CA ALA A 140 6.54 -7.17 -26.84
C ALA A 140 6.49 -8.10 -25.62
N THR A 141 5.57 -9.08 -25.63
CA THR A 141 5.39 -10.06 -24.55
C THR A 141 5.22 -9.42 -23.15
N PRO A 142 4.24 -8.52 -22.98
CA PRO A 142 4.08 -7.75 -21.73
C PRO A 142 3.84 -8.65 -20.51
N GLU A 143 3.26 -9.84 -20.68
CA GLU A 143 3.00 -10.80 -19.62
C GLU A 143 4.28 -11.27 -18.93
N ALA A 144 5.38 -11.40 -19.67
CA ALA A 144 6.67 -11.83 -19.12
C ALA A 144 7.34 -10.73 -18.28
N LEU A 145 7.05 -9.46 -18.57
CA LEU A 145 7.68 -8.32 -17.92
C LEU A 145 6.88 -7.82 -16.71
N ALA A 146 5.56 -8.00 -16.67
CA ALA A 146 4.72 -7.47 -15.60
C ALA A 146 5.11 -7.96 -14.20
N ASP A 147 5.29 -9.26 -14.03
CA ASP A 147 5.67 -9.84 -12.74
C ASP A 147 7.11 -9.44 -12.34
N ALA A 148 8.02 -9.34 -13.32
CA ALA A 148 9.38 -8.86 -13.10
C ALA A 148 9.43 -7.38 -12.68
N LEU A 149 8.52 -6.53 -13.19
CA LEU A 149 8.40 -5.13 -12.80
C LEU A 149 7.75 -4.96 -11.43
N LEU A 150 6.96 -5.92 -10.96
CA LEU A 150 6.39 -5.90 -9.61
C LEU A 150 7.32 -6.49 -8.55
N ALA A 151 8.20 -7.43 -8.92
CA ALA A 151 9.10 -8.11 -7.98
C ALA A 151 9.93 -7.18 -7.07
N PRO A 152 10.44 -6.02 -7.52
CA PRO A 152 11.18 -5.08 -6.66
C PRO A 152 10.36 -4.48 -5.51
N LEU A 153 9.02 -4.57 -5.58
CA LEU A 153 8.11 -4.04 -4.56
C LEU A 153 7.74 -5.07 -3.49
N ALA A 154 8.37 -6.24 -3.49
CA ALA A 154 8.13 -7.23 -2.45
C ALA A 154 8.57 -6.68 -1.07
N PRO A 155 7.76 -6.81 0.00
CA PRO A 155 8.07 -6.22 1.30
C PRO A 155 9.40 -6.69 1.91
N ASP A 156 9.77 -7.94 1.69
CA ASP A 156 11.06 -8.54 2.09
C ASP A 156 12.25 -7.94 1.35
N VAL A 157 12.11 -7.69 0.04
CA VAL A 157 13.14 -6.98 -0.76
C VAL A 157 13.32 -5.56 -0.24
N PHE A 158 12.22 -4.85 0.02
CA PHE A 158 12.27 -3.50 0.56
C PHE A 158 12.92 -3.46 1.94
N ALA A 159 12.50 -4.32 2.87
CA ALA A 159 13.09 -4.40 4.20
C ALA A 159 14.58 -4.73 4.15
N HIS A 160 15.00 -5.63 3.26
CA HIS A 160 16.41 -5.91 3.04
C HIS A 160 17.19 -4.68 2.56
N GLN A 161 16.66 -3.93 1.60
CA GLN A 161 17.26 -2.67 1.12
C GLN A 161 17.38 -1.63 2.24
N ARG A 162 16.34 -1.48 3.08
CA ARG A 162 16.35 -0.58 4.23
C ARG A 162 17.40 -0.99 5.27
N ALA A 163 17.53 -2.29 5.54
CA ALA A 163 18.56 -2.84 6.44
C ALA A 163 20.00 -2.58 5.94
N GLN A 164 20.20 -2.46 4.63
CA GLN A 164 21.48 -2.07 4.02
C GLN A 164 21.73 -0.54 4.06
N GLY A 165 20.81 0.24 4.61
CA GLY A 165 20.94 1.70 4.72
C GLY A 165 20.48 2.48 3.47
N LEU A 166 19.86 1.83 2.49
CA LEU A 166 19.27 2.55 1.35
C LEU A 166 18.06 3.36 1.81
N SER A 167 18.02 4.65 1.46
CA SER A 167 16.90 5.53 1.76
C SER A 167 15.71 5.28 0.81
N PRO A 168 14.47 5.56 1.23
CA PRO A 168 13.30 5.46 0.35
C PRO A 168 13.47 6.28 -0.94
N SER A 169 14.06 7.47 -0.86
CA SER A 169 14.33 8.31 -2.03
C SER A 169 15.31 7.67 -3.02
N ALA A 170 16.33 6.97 -2.53
CA ALA A 170 17.26 6.23 -3.38
C ALA A 170 16.58 5.05 -4.09
N ILE A 171 15.72 4.31 -3.37
CA ILE A 171 14.93 3.20 -3.92
C ILE A 171 13.97 3.71 -5.00
N LYS A 172 13.20 4.77 -4.71
CA LYS A 172 12.31 5.41 -5.70
C LYS A 172 13.06 5.86 -6.95
N SER A 173 14.23 6.46 -6.79
CA SER A 173 15.06 6.92 -7.91
C SER A 173 15.57 5.75 -8.77
N ALA A 174 15.91 4.61 -8.16
CA ALA A 174 16.29 3.40 -8.88
C ALA A 174 15.11 2.79 -9.66
N LEU A 175 13.94 2.71 -9.04
CA LEU A 175 12.73 2.20 -9.67
C LEU A 175 12.22 3.12 -10.80
N ALA A 176 12.37 4.43 -10.66
CA ALA A 176 12.06 5.37 -11.75
C ALA A 176 12.95 5.15 -12.98
N ARG A 177 14.23 4.79 -12.79
CA ARG A 177 15.10 4.39 -13.91
C ARG A 177 14.67 3.07 -14.54
N LEU A 178 14.16 2.12 -13.75
CA LEU A 178 13.59 0.88 -14.28
C LEU A 178 12.34 1.16 -15.11
N ALA A 179 11.48 2.08 -14.66
CA ALA A 179 10.28 2.48 -15.39
C ALA A 179 10.57 3.07 -16.78
N ALA A 180 11.77 3.63 -16.99
CA ALA A 180 12.19 4.13 -18.29
C ALA A 180 12.24 3.06 -19.38
N VAL A 181 12.17 1.76 -19.06
CA VAL A 181 12.01 0.67 -20.03
C VAL A 181 10.71 0.77 -20.85
N LEU A 182 9.71 1.52 -20.35
CA LEU A 182 8.48 1.84 -21.07
C LEU A 182 8.59 3.11 -21.92
N SER A 183 9.75 3.79 -21.95
CA SER A 183 9.94 4.96 -22.81
C SER A 183 9.98 4.48 -24.26
N ARG A 184 9.19 5.13 -25.13
CA ARG A 184 9.32 4.89 -26.57
C ARG A 184 10.72 5.30 -27.02
N PRO A 185 11.35 4.53 -27.94
CA PRO A 185 12.61 4.94 -28.56
C PRO A 185 12.46 6.23 -29.38
#